data_AF-A0A946QD29-F1
#
_entry.id   AF-A0A946QD29-F1
#
_cell.length_a   1.000
_cell.length_b   1.000
_cell.length_c   1.000
_cell.angle_alpha   90.00
_cell.angle_beta   90.00
_cell.angle_gamma   90.00
#
_symmetry.space_group_name_H-M   'P 1'
#
loop_
_entity.id
_entity.type
_entity.pdbx_description
1 polymer ?
#
loop_
_entity_poly.entity_id
_entity_poly.type
_entity_poly.pdbx_seq_one_letter_code
_entity_poly.pdbx_strand_id
1 'polypeptide(L)'
;MSLIPKFKSAAFALLIACTTQFVTAQTTPSELLTKYAPADIAAAHEIWHVSTRGLAQYDQLEQDVAKIEYLQLVSGQWKQRTANDFNASQGVDTCFLIHGSPASTELVLQVTLDVYQHIRPVITDAHNFRYVIWSWPADRQVGGIVKEFKDQAIRSQPQGFYLARIVDGCRARNRTLVVGYSMGARVSACALHLLGGGSNPYTPQLKPQSDHKVTYLTVGGAIDQDWLEPGKYFGNALTVVDQYLNVHNPADPLLKRYKKLAPKTKSAEPGVAIGYHGLTNIGTLKSFGIPTAQMNVTDVAGKSHDIRYITRDVNLIKEIWNKSFPRRDN
;
A
#
# COMPACT_ATOMS: atom_id res chain seq x y z
N MET A 1 16.35 -5.78 -53.49
CA MET A 1 15.52 -6.74 -52.73
C MET A 1 16.27 -7.08 -51.45
N SER A 2 15.94 -6.39 -50.35
CA SER A 2 16.63 -6.49 -49.06
C SER A 2 15.74 -7.26 -48.08
N LEU A 3 16.22 -8.43 -47.63
CA LEU A 3 15.60 -9.25 -46.58
C LEU A 3 16.14 -8.80 -45.21
N ILE A 4 15.28 -8.15 -44.43
CA ILE A 4 15.54 -7.89 -42.99
C ILE A 4 14.86 -9.02 -42.20
N PRO A 5 15.57 -9.75 -41.33
CA PRO A 5 14.93 -10.73 -40.45
C PRO A 5 14.26 -10.02 -39.28
N LYS A 6 12.99 -10.34 -39.05
CA LYS A 6 12.20 -9.89 -37.90
C LYS A 6 12.74 -10.51 -36.61
N PHE A 7 13.34 -9.70 -35.74
CA PHE A 7 13.56 -10.08 -34.34
C PHE A 7 12.21 -10.23 -33.64
N LYS A 8 11.87 -11.47 -33.24
CA LYS A 8 10.79 -11.73 -32.30
C LYS A 8 11.30 -11.42 -30.89
N SER A 9 10.80 -10.36 -30.25
CA SER A 9 10.98 -10.15 -28.81
C SER A 9 10.32 -11.31 -28.05
N ALA A 10 11.13 -12.12 -27.39
CA ALA A 10 10.68 -13.08 -26.40
C ALA A 10 10.24 -12.31 -25.14
N ALA A 11 8.94 -12.27 -24.86
CA ALA A 11 8.43 -11.87 -23.57
C ALA A 11 8.72 -13.01 -22.57
N PHE A 12 9.75 -12.84 -21.73
CA PHE A 12 9.98 -13.72 -20.59
C PHE A 12 8.90 -13.47 -19.55
N ALA A 13 7.83 -14.25 -19.60
CA ALA A 13 6.95 -14.44 -18.45
C ALA A 13 7.65 -15.45 -17.52
N LEU A 14 8.25 -14.97 -16.44
CA LEU A 14 8.82 -15.82 -15.41
C LEU A 14 7.68 -16.55 -14.68
N LEU A 15 7.33 -17.75 -15.16
CA LEU A 15 6.45 -18.68 -14.45
C LEU A 15 7.34 -19.49 -13.50
N ILE A 16 7.53 -18.97 -12.28
CA ILE A 16 8.10 -19.76 -11.20
C ILE A 16 7.06 -20.83 -10.83
N ALA A 17 7.39 -22.09 -11.10
CA ALA A 17 6.69 -23.23 -10.55
C ALA A 17 7.00 -23.31 -9.04
N CYS A 18 6.22 -22.62 -8.21
CA CYS A 18 6.26 -22.83 -6.76
C CYS A 18 5.41 -24.03 -6.40
N THR A 19 6.05 -25.04 -5.82
CA THR A 19 5.41 -26.02 -4.95
C THR A 19 4.57 -25.27 -3.91
N THR A 20 3.31 -25.66 -3.75
CA THR A 20 2.40 -25.06 -2.77
C THR A 20 2.82 -25.49 -1.37
N GLN A 21 3.76 -24.75 -0.77
CA GLN A 21 3.91 -24.74 0.68
C GLN A 21 2.85 -23.77 1.22
N PHE A 22 1.96 -24.31 2.06
CA PHE A 22 1.06 -23.48 2.86
C PHE A 22 1.93 -22.69 3.85
N VAL A 23 2.10 -21.40 3.59
CA VAL A 23 2.90 -20.52 4.46
C VAL A 23 2.10 -20.28 5.75
N THR A 24 2.57 -20.84 6.85
CA THR A 24 2.07 -20.53 8.20
C THR A 24 2.44 -19.10 8.58
N ALA A 25 1.78 -18.56 9.61
CA ALA A 25 2.17 -17.29 10.21
C ALA A 25 3.67 -17.32 10.57
N GLN A 26 4.45 -16.39 10.03
CA GLN A 26 5.91 -16.33 10.20
C GLN A 26 6.35 -14.89 10.48
N THR A 27 7.22 -14.75 11.47
CA THR A 27 7.99 -13.53 11.71
C THR A 27 8.96 -13.28 10.57
N THR A 28 9.51 -12.07 10.48
CA THR A 28 10.41 -11.74 9.38
C THR A 28 11.73 -12.53 9.50
N PRO A 29 12.14 -13.32 8.48
CA PRO A 29 13.36 -14.12 8.56
C PRO A 29 14.62 -13.25 8.73
N SER A 30 15.46 -13.60 9.71
CA SER A 30 16.70 -12.85 10.02
C SER A 30 17.70 -12.80 8.86
N GLU A 31 17.73 -13.84 8.03
CA GLU A 31 18.54 -13.90 6.80
C GLU A 31 18.15 -12.80 5.80
N LEU A 32 16.85 -12.54 5.65
CA LEU A 32 16.34 -11.50 4.76
C LEU A 32 16.66 -10.11 5.32
N LEU A 33 16.56 -9.93 6.63
CA LEU A 33 16.96 -8.68 7.29
C LEU A 33 18.45 -8.40 7.07
N THR A 34 19.30 -9.42 7.12
CA THR A 34 20.74 -9.27 6.85
C THR A 34 21.00 -8.89 5.39
N LYS A 35 20.26 -9.51 4.45
CA LYS A 35 20.38 -9.24 3.01
C LYS A 35 19.87 -7.84 2.61
N TYR A 36 18.80 -7.37 3.23
CA TYR A 36 18.09 -6.13 2.85
C TYR A 36 18.24 -5.06 3.93
N ALA A 37 19.47 -4.58 4.14
CA ALA A 37 19.78 -3.52 5.09
C ALA A 37 20.62 -2.42 4.43
N PRO A 38 20.00 -1.43 3.75
CA PRO A 38 20.74 -0.34 3.11
C PRO A 38 21.57 0.43 4.15
N ALA A 39 22.83 0.68 3.82
CA ALA A 39 23.76 1.42 4.67
C ALA A 39 23.66 2.94 4.49
N ASP A 40 23.06 3.39 3.39
CA ASP A 40 23.05 4.76 2.90
C ASP A 40 21.77 5.51 3.27
N ILE A 41 21.22 5.29 4.46
CA ILE A 41 20.05 6.03 4.94
C ILE A 41 20.46 7.44 5.34
N ALA A 42 19.69 8.45 4.91
CA ALA A 42 19.94 9.84 5.32
C ALA A 42 19.81 9.97 6.85
N ALA A 43 20.65 10.80 7.46
CA ALA A 43 20.74 10.88 8.94
C ALA A 43 19.41 11.30 9.61
N ALA A 44 18.59 12.11 8.94
CA ALA A 44 17.27 12.54 9.43
C ALA A 44 16.14 11.53 9.11
N HIS A 45 16.44 10.41 8.44
CA HIS A 45 15.44 9.44 8.01
C HIS A 45 15.43 8.20 8.91
N GLU A 46 14.23 7.76 9.27
CA GLU A 46 13.99 6.47 9.91
C GLU A 46 13.34 5.51 8.91
N ILE A 47 13.81 4.25 8.87
CA ILE A 47 13.11 3.18 8.15
C ILE A 47 12.61 2.14 9.14
N TRP A 48 11.31 1.83 9.03
CA TRP A 48 10.63 0.84 9.84
C TRP A 48 10.01 -0.24 8.94
N HIS A 49 10.15 -1.50 9.36
CA HIS A 49 9.38 -2.62 8.83
C HIS A 49 8.40 -3.05 9.92
N VAL A 50 7.11 -2.80 9.68
CA VAL A 50 6.02 -3.12 10.61
C VAL A 50 5.21 -4.24 9.98
N SER A 51 5.13 -5.38 10.67
CA SER A 51 4.67 -6.63 10.07
C SER A 51 3.54 -7.28 10.85
N THR A 52 2.53 -7.73 10.10
CA THR A 52 1.43 -8.58 10.57
C THR A 52 1.49 -9.99 9.99
N ARG A 53 2.58 -10.35 9.29
CA ARG A 53 2.75 -11.66 8.64
C ARG A 53 2.68 -12.85 9.61
N GLY A 54 3.06 -12.61 10.86
CA GLY A 54 3.01 -13.58 11.95
C GLY A 54 1.69 -13.60 12.73
N LEU A 55 0.67 -12.83 12.33
CA LEU A 55 -0.57 -12.67 13.08
C LEU A 55 -1.75 -13.43 12.44
N ALA A 56 -2.84 -13.53 13.20
CA ALA A 56 -4.10 -14.02 12.70
C ALA A 56 -4.59 -13.19 11.49
N GLN A 57 -5.19 -13.88 10.53
CA GLN A 57 -5.56 -13.29 9.24
C GLN A 57 -7.04 -13.00 9.13
N TYR A 58 -7.88 -13.56 10.00
CA TYR A 58 -9.35 -13.51 9.88
C TYR A 58 -10.05 -13.34 11.23
N ASP A 59 -9.51 -13.95 12.28
CA ASP A 59 -10.07 -13.97 13.63
C ASP A 59 -9.08 -13.42 14.65
N GLN A 60 -9.53 -13.25 15.90
CA GLN A 60 -8.69 -12.83 17.03
C GLN A 60 -7.88 -11.54 16.81
N LEU A 61 -8.35 -10.66 15.92
CA LEU A 61 -7.57 -9.50 15.49
C LEU A 61 -7.25 -8.57 16.66
N GLU A 62 -8.17 -8.40 17.62
CA GLU A 62 -7.94 -7.53 18.78
C GLU A 62 -6.85 -8.06 19.72
N GLN A 63 -6.82 -9.38 19.95
CA GLN A 63 -5.85 -10.02 20.83
C GLN A 63 -4.43 -9.97 20.25
N ASP A 64 -4.32 -9.90 18.93
CA ASP A 64 -3.05 -9.94 18.21
C ASP A 64 -2.43 -8.57 17.95
N VAL A 65 -3.13 -7.45 18.22
CA VAL A 65 -2.58 -6.09 18.02
C VAL A 65 -1.27 -5.89 18.78
N ALA A 66 -1.16 -6.41 20.00
CA ALA A 66 0.05 -6.29 20.82
C ALA A 66 1.23 -7.13 20.30
N LYS A 67 0.99 -8.03 19.34
CA LYS A 67 1.99 -8.94 18.76
C LYS A 67 2.54 -8.45 17.42
N ILE A 68 2.06 -7.30 16.92
CA ILE A 68 2.61 -6.68 15.70
C ILE A 68 4.13 -6.54 15.85
N GLU A 69 4.86 -6.99 14.83
CA GLU A 69 6.31 -6.96 14.81
C GLU A 69 6.79 -5.57 14.35
N TYR A 70 7.73 -4.99 15.09
CA TYR A 70 8.37 -3.72 14.76
C TYR A 70 9.88 -3.94 14.62
N LEU A 71 10.39 -3.66 13.43
CA LEU A 71 11.81 -3.65 13.14
C LEU A 71 12.21 -2.26 12.67
N GLN A 72 13.25 -1.70 13.28
CA GLN A 72 13.83 -0.41 12.87
C GLN A 72 15.20 -0.65 12.27
N LEU A 73 15.48 -0.05 11.12
CA LEU A 73 16.82 -0.07 10.54
C LEU A 73 17.69 0.98 11.24
N VAL A 74 18.73 0.52 11.94
CA VAL A 74 19.67 1.36 12.69
C VAL A 74 21.09 0.99 12.29
N SER A 75 21.82 1.95 11.72
CA SER A 75 23.23 1.76 11.29
C SER A 75 23.42 0.53 10.40
N GLY A 76 22.55 0.36 9.40
CA GLY A 76 22.60 -0.76 8.46
C GLY A 76 22.23 -2.12 9.07
N GLN A 77 21.52 -2.15 10.21
CA GLN A 77 21.07 -3.37 10.87
C GLN A 77 19.63 -3.24 11.36
N TRP A 78 18.79 -4.24 11.09
CA TRP A 78 17.44 -4.27 11.63
C TRP A 78 17.47 -4.63 13.11
N LYS A 79 16.80 -3.83 13.93
CA LYS A 79 16.67 -4.02 15.37
C LYS A 79 15.21 -4.21 15.73
N GLN A 80 14.93 -5.24 16.53
CA GLN A 80 13.61 -5.40 17.14
C GLN A 80 13.30 -4.20 18.02
N ARG A 81 12.08 -3.69 17.88
CA ARG A 81 11.52 -2.58 18.63
C ARG A 81 10.13 -2.96 19.12
N THR A 82 9.53 -2.05 19.87
CA THR A 82 8.18 -2.15 20.41
C THR A 82 7.25 -1.12 19.75
N ALA A 83 5.94 -1.29 19.96
CA ALA A 83 4.97 -0.27 19.60
C ALA A 83 5.23 1.07 20.32
N ASN A 84 5.78 1.04 21.54
CA ASN A 84 6.12 2.26 22.28
C ASN A 84 7.29 2.99 21.62
N ASP A 85 8.32 2.27 21.16
CA ASP A 85 9.44 2.88 20.43
C ASP A 85 8.96 3.53 19.13
N PHE A 86 8.06 2.86 18.40
CA PHE A 86 7.48 3.41 17.18
C PHE A 86 6.68 4.69 17.45
N ASN A 87 5.85 4.71 18.50
CA ASN A 87 4.99 5.84 18.83
C ASN A 87 5.67 6.95 19.66
N ALA A 88 6.95 6.78 20.01
CA ALA A 88 7.69 7.75 20.81
C ALA A 88 7.99 9.06 20.04
N SER A 89 8.27 8.97 18.74
CA SER A 89 8.64 10.13 17.92
C SER A 89 7.45 11.08 17.70
N GLN A 90 7.74 12.38 17.74
CA GLN A 90 6.78 13.46 17.52
C GLN A 90 7.30 14.40 16.42
N GLY A 91 6.38 14.99 15.65
CA GLY A 91 6.73 15.95 14.61
C GLY A 91 7.55 15.35 13.45
N VAL A 92 7.51 14.02 13.27
CA VAL A 92 8.18 13.32 12.18
C VAL A 92 7.19 13.10 11.05
N ASP A 93 7.53 13.54 9.85
CA ASP A 93 6.70 13.28 8.66
C ASP A 93 6.76 11.77 8.34
N THR A 94 5.63 11.08 8.42
CA THR A 94 5.58 9.61 8.35
C THR A 94 4.85 9.13 7.10
N CYS A 95 5.51 8.34 6.27
CA CYS A 95 4.94 7.71 5.08
C CYS A 95 4.82 6.20 5.28
N PHE A 96 3.59 5.69 5.32
CA PHE A 96 3.31 4.26 5.25
C PHE A 96 3.19 3.82 3.79
N LEU A 97 4.04 2.90 3.35
CA LEU A 97 3.86 2.18 2.08
C LEU A 97 3.28 0.79 2.35
N ILE A 98 2.03 0.61 1.93
CA ILE A 98 1.30 -0.64 2.02
C ILE A 98 1.42 -1.38 0.69
N HIS A 99 2.15 -2.50 0.69
CA HIS A 99 2.44 -3.26 -0.53
C HIS A 99 1.21 -3.99 -1.11
N GLY A 100 1.30 -4.35 -2.39
CA GLY A 100 0.33 -5.16 -3.12
C GLY A 100 0.45 -6.67 -2.88
N SER A 101 -0.23 -7.46 -3.70
CA SER A 101 -0.25 -8.92 -3.59
C SER A 101 -0.28 -9.62 -4.97
N PRO A 102 0.16 -10.89 -5.06
CA PRO A 102 0.90 -11.64 -4.03
C PRO A 102 2.30 -11.08 -3.80
N ALA A 103 2.78 -11.12 -2.56
CA ALA A 103 4.14 -10.66 -2.24
C ALA A 103 4.74 -11.40 -1.04
N SER A 104 5.90 -12.03 -1.26
CA SER A 104 6.72 -12.59 -0.19
C SER A 104 7.42 -11.51 0.61
N THR A 105 7.86 -11.82 1.82
CA THR A 105 8.64 -10.91 2.66
C THR A 105 9.88 -10.39 1.93
N GLU A 106 10.58 -11.25 1.20
CA GLU A 106 11.74 -10.86 0.39
C GLU A 106 11.36 -9.85 -0.70
N LEU A 107 10.30 -10.12 -1.47
CA LEU A 107 9.87 -9.20 -2.53
C LEU A 107 9.43 -7.85 -1.95
N VAL A 108 8.77 -7.86 -0.79
CA VAL A 108 8.37 -6.63 -0.09
C VAL A 108 9.59 -5.82 0.31
N LEU A 109 10.56 -6.42 0.99
CA LEU A 109 11.80 -5.73 1.39
C LEU A 109 12.52 -5.17 0.17
N GLN A 110 12.72 -5.97 -0.87
CA GLN A 110 13.38 -5.54 -2.10
C GLN A 110 12.66 -4.34 -2.74
N VAL A 111 11.37 -4.48 -3.05
CA VAL A 111 10.61 -3.46 -3.80
C VAL A 111 10.44 -2.18 -2.99
N THR A 112 10.12 -2.29 -1.71
CA THR A 112 9.82 -1.10 -0.90
C THR A 112 11.07 -0.31 -0.52
N LEU A 113 12.23 -0.97 -0.38
CA LEU A 113 13.51 -0.29 -0.21
C LEU A 113 13.98 0.36 -1.53
N ASP A 114 13.76 -0.28 -2.69
CA ASP A 114 13.98 0.38 -3.99
C ASP A 114 13.12 1.65 -4.10
N VAL A 115 11.84 1.59 -3.68
CA VAL A 115 10.96 2.77 -3.66
C VAL A 115 11.51 3.85 -2.74
N TYR A 116 11.98 3.51 -1.53
CA TYR A 116 12.62 4.48 -0.63
C TYR A 116 13.79 5.20 -1.34
N GLN A 117 14.67 4.44 -1.99
CA GLN A 117 15.81 5.02 -2.71
C GLN A 117 15.38 5.95 -3.83
N HIS A 118 14.28 5.63 -4.53
CA HIS A 118 13.74 6.48 -5.59
C HIS A 118 13.08 7.77 -5.09
N ILE A 119 12.44 7.75 -3.92
CA ILE A 119 11.77 8.93 -3.36
C ILE A 119 12.72 9.84 -2.57
N ARG A 120 13.84 9.30 -2.07
CA ARG A 120 14.82 10.04 -1.29
C ARG A 120 15.28 11.36 -1.94
N PRO A 121 15.57 11.46 -3.25
CA PRO A 121 15.95 12.73 -3.87
C PRO A 121 14.88 13.83 -3.83
N VAL A 122 13.64 13.47 -3.52
CA VAL A 122 12.48 14.38 -3.45
C VAL A 122 12.16 14.77 -2.01
N ILE A 123 12.44 13.86 -1.07
CA ILE A 123 12.35 14.09 0.36
C ILE A 123 13.61 14.83 0.78
N THR A 124 13.50 16.11 1.13
CA THR A 124 14.68 16.88 1.52
C THR A 124 15.29 16.29 2.80
N ASP A 125 16.60 16.03 2.79
CA ASP A 125 17.37 15.52 3.94
C ASP A 125 17.32 16.44 5.20
N ALA A 126 16.69 17.62 5.09
CA ALA A 126 16.52 18.61 6.16
C ALA A 126 15.33 18.35 7.10
N HIS A 127 14.47 17.38 6.82
CA HIS A 127 13.29 17.08 7.63
C HIS A 127 13.34 15.68 8.22
N ASN A 128 12.94 15.55 9.49
CA ASN A 128 12.77 14.25 10.11
C ASN A 128 11.67 13.50 9.36
N PHE A 129 12.05 12.41 8.69
CA PHE A 129 11.16 11.62 7.86
C PHE A 129 11.18 10.16 8.27
N ARG A 130 10.02 9.54 8.36
CA ARG A 130 9.86 8.13 8.65
C ARG A 130 9.23 7.42 7.47
N TYR A 131 9.94 6.44 6.93
CA TYR A 131 9.43 5.52 5.93
C TYR A 131 9.03 4.19 6.59
N VAL A 132 7.75 3.84 6.50
CA VAL A 132 7.20 2.63 7.10
C VAL A 132 6.80 1.65 6.01
N ILE A 133 7.50 0.52 5.96
CA ILE A 133 7.13 -0.64 5.16
C ILE A 133 6.05 -1.40 5.93
N TRP A 134 4.81 -1.35 5.46
CA TRP A 134 3.71 -2.12 6.04
C TRP A 134 3.62 -3.49 5.37
N SER A 135 4.00 -4.53 6.12
CA SER A 135 4.18 -5.89 5.64
C SER A 135 3.04 -6.79 6.12
N TRP A 136 2.07 -7.06 5.24
CA TRP A 136 0.92 -7.91 5.56
C TRP A 136 1.06 -9.29 4.91
N PRO A 137 0.40 -10.34 5.45
CA PRO A 137 0.49 -11.69 4.88
C PRO A 137 -0.20 -11.71 3.52
N ALA A 138 0.55 -11.43 2.46
CA ALA A 138 0.10 -11.38 1.07
C ALA A 138 0.71 -12.49 0.21
N ASP A 139 1.39 -13.47 0.83
CA ASP A 139 1.90 -14.65 0.13
C ASP A 139 0.76 -15.39 -0.56
N ARG A 140 1.12 -16.12 -1.61
CA ARG A 140 0.18 -17.03 -2.26
C ARG A 140 -0.18 -18.14 -1.27
N GLN A 141 -1.48 -18.30 -1.01
CA GLN A 141 -1.98 -19.32 -0.08
C GLN A 141 -2.86 -20.34 -0.78
N VAL A 142 -3.44 -20.01 -1.94
CA VAL A 142 -4.32 -20.92 -2.67
C VAL A 142 -3.88 -21.12 -4.13
N GLY A 143 -4.21 -22.29 -4.66
CA GLY A 143 -3.95 -22.63 -6.05
C GLY A 143 -4.86 -21.87 -7.02
N GLY A 144 -4.27 -21.33 -8.10
CA GLY A 144 -4.99 -20.70 -9.21
C GLY A 144 -5.18 -19.18 -9.04
N ILE A 145 -4.88 -18.44 -10.11
CA ILE A 145 -4.79 -16.96 -10.07
C ILE A 145 -6.07 -16.29 -9.60
N VAL A 146 -7.24 -16.73 -10.06
CA VAL A 146 -8.53 -16.12 -9.68
C VAL A 146 -8.90 -16.44 -8.24
N LYS A 147 -8.63 -17.66 -7.77
CA LYS A 147 -8.88 -18.04 -6.37
C LYS A 147 -7.98 -17.24 -5.44
N GLU A 148 -6.70 -17.11 -5.79
CA GLU A 148 -5.73 -16.31 -5.04
C GLU A 148 -6.15 -14.84 -4.97
N PHE A 149 -6.57 -14.26 -6.09
CA PHE A 149 -7.05 -12.87 -6.12
C PHE A 149 -8.29 -12.66 -5.23
N LYS A 150 -9.21 -13.63 -5.18
CA LYS A 150 -10.40 -13.56 -4.31
C LYS A 150 -10.06 -13.71 -2.84
N ASP A 151 -9.18 -14.66 -2.51
CA ASP A 151 -8.66 -14.85 -1.15
C ASP A 151 -8.00 -13.55 -0.64
N GLN A 152 -7.08 -12.97 -1.43
CA GLN A 152 -6.39 -11.72 -1.09
C GLN A 152 -7.36 -10.54 -0.90
N ALA A 153 -8.42 -10.47 -1.71
CA ALA A 153 -9.44 -9.42 -1.58
C ALA A 153 -10.24 -9.53 -0.27
N ILE A 154 -10.35 -10.72 0.33
CA ILE A 154 -10.95 -10.92 1.66
C ILE A 154 -9.89 -10.67 2.74
N ARG A 155 -8.74 -11.37 2.64
CA ARG A 155 -7.63 -11.33 3.59
C ARG A 155 -7.07 -9.93 3.83
N SER A 156 -7.06 -9.06 2.83
CA SER A 156 -6.62 -7.66 2.97
C SER A 156 -7.47 -6.83 3.94
N GLN A 157 -8.74 -7.18 4.17
CA GLN A 157 -9.64 -6.35 4.97
C GLN A 157 -9.36 -6.47 6.49
N PRO A 158 -9.20 -7.67 7.07
CA PRO A 158 -8.66 -7.85 8.42
C PRO A 158 -7.35 -7.09 8.67
N GLN A 159 -6.46 -7.03 7.67
CA GLN A 159 -5.19 -6.31 7.79
C GLN A 159 -5.38 -4.79 7.89
N GLY A 160 -6.49 -4.26 7.36
CA GLY A 160 -6.90 -2.88 7.56
C GLY A 160 -7.17 -2.55 9.02
N PHE A 161 -7.64 -3.49 9.83
CA PHE A 161 -7.84 -3.28 11.27
C PHE A 161 -6.51 -3.06 12.00
N TYR A 162 -5.51 -3.91 11.77
CA TYR A 162 -4.18 -3.71 12.34
C TYR A 162 -3.57 -2.39 11.88
N LEU A 163 -3.64 -2.09 10.58
CA LEU A 163 -3.11 -0.84 10.04
C LEU A 163 -3.80 0.38 10.67
N ALA A 164 -5.12 0.35 10.84
CA ALA A 164 -5.88 1.43 11.48
C ALA A 164 -5.37 1.72 12.90
N ARG A 165 -5.13 0.67 13.72
CA ARG A 165 -4.58 0.86 15.08
C ARG A 165 -3.24 1.59 15.08
N ILE A 166 -2.36 1.28 14.12
CA ILE A 166 -1.01 1.89 14.05
C ILE A 166 -1.07 3.30 13.48
N VAL A 167 -1.86 3.51 12.42
CA VAL A 167 -2.06 4.84 11.82
C VAL A 167 -2.71 5.79 12.82
N ASP A 168 -3.65 5.34 13.64
CA ASP A 168 -4.33 6.17 14.63
C ASP A 168 -3.39 6.69 15.74
N GLY A 169 -2.54 5.81 16.26
CA GLY A 169 -1.50 6.21 17.22
C GLY A 169 -0.46 7.14 16.60
N CYS A 170 -0.09 6.90 15.35
CA CYS A 170 0.90 7.70 14.63
C CYS A 170 0.38 9.11 14.30
N ARG A 171 -0.81 9.21 13.70
CA ARG A 171 -1.41 10.48 13.23
C ARG A 171 -1.70 11.46 14.37
N ALA A 172 -1.86 10.95 15.59
CA ALA A 172 -2.03 11.78 16.79
C ALA A 172 -0.84 12.73 17.05
N ARG A 173 0.36 12.39 16.56
CA ARG A 173 1.61 13.11 16.86
C ARG A 173 2.44 13.48 15.63
N ASN A 174 2.10 12.88 14.48
CA ASN A 174 2.92 12.91 13.28
C ASN A 174 2.03 13.16 12.06
N ARG A 175 2.49 14.04 11.17
CA ARG A 175 1.86 14.20 9.87
C ARG A 175 2.03 12.89 9.10
N THR A 176 0.93 12.31 8.65
CA THR A 176 0.92 10.93 8.16
C THR A 176 0.43 10.86 6.72
N LEU A 177 1.23 10.25 5.85
CA LEU A 177 0.89 9.85 4.49
C LEU A 177 0.66 8.34 4.45
N VAL A 178 -0.49 7.92 3.93
CA VAL A 178 -0.84 6.52 3.71
C VAL A 178 -0.81 6.23 2.21
N VAL A 179 0.09 5.35 1.78
CA VAL A 179 0.25 4.95 0.37
C VAL A 179 -0.22 3.52 0.17
N GLY A 180 -1.38 3.35 -0.44
CA GLY A 180 -1.92 2.06 -0.84
C GLY A 180 -1.50 1.66 -2.25
N TYR A 181 -0.59 0.70 -2.39
CA TYR A 181 -0.17 0.18 -3.69
C TYR A 181 -0.92 -1.12 -4.05
N SER A 182 -1.55 -1.19 -5.22
CA SER A 182 -2.28 -2.38 -5.68
C SER A 182 -3.30 -2.86 -4.64
N MET A 183 -3.29 -4.13 -4.23
CA MET A 183 -4.17 -4.63 -3.15
C MET A 183 -3.91 -3.97 -1.78
N GLY A 184 -2.77 -3.33 -1.58
CA GLY A 184 -2.52 -2.45 -0.43
C GLY A 184 -3.47 -1.24 -0.40
N ALA A 185 -4.04 -0.83 -1.53
CA ALA A 185 -5.13 0.14 -1.55
C ALA A 185 -6.37 -0.37 -0.80
N ARG A 186 -6.65 -1.68 -0.83
CA ARG A 186 -7.78 -2.29 -0.10
C ARG A 186 -7.53 -2.32 1.40
N VAL A 187 -6.32 -2.68 1.81
CA VAL A 187 -5.88 -2.65 3.21
C VAL A 187 -5.98 -1.23 3.78
N SER A 188 -5.40 -0.25 3.07
CA SER A 188 -5.41 1.15 3.48
C SER A 188 -6.82 1.76 3.47
N ALA A 189 -7.63 1.52 2.43
CA ALA A 189 -9.00 2.01 2.40
C ALA A 189 -9.85 1.42 3.54
N CYS A 190 -9.69 0.13 3.85
CA CYS A 190 -10.33 -0.50 5.01
C CYS A 190 -9.88 0.19 6.31
N ALA A 191 -8.57 0.42 6.49
CA ALA A 191 -8.04 1.08 7.69
C ALA A 191 -8.64 2.48 7.88
N LEU A 192 -8.63 3.30 6.83
CA LEU A 192 -9.18 4.65 6.87
C LEU A 192 -10.70 4.63 7.05
N HIS A 193 -11.41 3.66 6.46
CA HIS A 193 -12.84 3.49 6.65
C HIS A 193 -13.21 3.24 8.12
N LEU A 194 -12.47 2.36 8.79
CA LEU A 194 -12.62 2.11 10.22
C LEU A 194 -12.30 3.35 11.05
N LEU A 195 -11.24 4.09 10.70
CA LEU A 195 -10.89 5.35 11.36
C LEU A 195 -11.96 6.44 11.16
N GLY A 196 -12.69 6.40 10.04
CA GLY A 196 -13.84 7.26 9.79
C GLY A 196 -15.13 6.82 10.48
N GLY A 197 -15.08 5.82 11.38
CA GLY A 197 -16.23 5.28 12.08
C GLY A 197 -17.08 4.32 11.25
N GLY A 198 -16.56 3.87 10.10
CA GLY A 198 -17.15 2.80 9.31
C GLY A 198 -17.00 1.42 9.95
N SER A 199 -17.78 0.47 9.45
CA SER A 199 -17.73 -0.92 9.88
C SER A 199 -17.39 -1.84 8.70
N ASN A 200 -16.67 -2.92 8.97
CA ASN A 200 -16.35 -3.92 7.98
C ASN A 200 -16.68 -5.32 8.53
N PRO A 201 -17.31 -6.21 7.74
CA PRO A 201 -17.75 -7.52 8.23
C PRO A 201 -16.60 -8.46 8.61
N TYR A 202 -15.36 -8.16 8.21
CA TYR A 202 -14.18 -8.96 8.50
C TYR A 202 -13.32 -8.38 9.63
N THR A 203 -13.76 -7.31 10.29
CA THR A 203 -12.99 -6.66 11.35
C THR A 203 -13.83 -6.42 12.60
N PRO A 204 -13.20 -6.42 13.79
CA PRO A 204 -13.79 -5.79 14.96
C PRO A 204 -14.14 -4.32 14.71
N GLN A 205 -15.02 -3.78 15.54
CA GLN A 205 -15.25 -2.35 15.57
C GLN A 205 -14.00 -1.63 16.09
N LEU A 206 -13.70 -0.47 15.50
CA LEU A 206 -12.59 0.35 15.93
C LEU A 206 -13.12 1.70 16.38
N LYS A 207 -12.70 2.13 17.57
CA LYS A 207 -12.94 3.49 18.06
C LYS A 207 -11.65 4.30 17.90
N PRO A 208 -11.61 5.29 17.00
CA PRO A 208 -10.44 6.13 16.82
C PRO A 208 -10.15 6.94 18.09
N GLN A 209 -8.88 7.13 18.38
CA GLN A 209 -8.34 7.93 19.48
C GLN A 209 -7.92 9.32 19.01
N SER A 210 -7.57 9.47 17.73
CA SER A 210 -7.18 10.75 17.14
C SER A 210 -8.23 11.24 16.14
N ASP A 211 -8.43 12.55 16.08
CA ASP A 211 -9.20 13.25 15.05
C ASP A 211 -8.32 13.85 13.93
N HIS A 212 -7.00 13.79 14.10
CA HIS A 212 -6.04 14.27 13.10
C HIS A 212 -6.23 13.53 11.77
N LYS A 213 -6.12 14.31 10.69
CA LYS A 213 -6.26 13.80 9.33
C LYS A 213 -4.96 13.18 8.84
N VAL A 214 -5.09 12.40 7.78
CA VAL A 214 -3.96 11.84 7.03
C VAL A 214 -4.07 12.22 5.57
N THR A 215 -2.97 12.26 4.86
CA THR A 215 -3.01 12.28 3.40
C THR A 215 -3.11 10.85 2.88
N TYR A 216 -3.97 10.62 1.89
CA TYR A 216 -4.12 9.33 1.24
C TYR A 216 -3.68 9.35 -0.22
N LEU A 217 -2.86 8.37 -0.59
CA LEU A 217 -2.38 8.14 -1.95
C LEU A 217 -2.67 6.70 -2.36
N THR A 218 -3.35 6.49 -3.49
CA THR A 218 -3.45 5.17 -4.13
C THR A 218 -2.55 5.11 -5.34
N VAL A 219 -1.75 4.05 -5.48
CA VAL A 219 -0.87 3.82 -6.65
C VAL A 219 -1.25 2.49 -7.27
N GLY A 220 -1.76 2.51 -8.50
CA GLY A 220 -2.23 1.30 -9.18
C GLY A 220 -3.25 0.51 -8.33
N GLY A 221 -4.12 1.20 -7.58
CA GLY A 221 -4.99 0.60 -6.57
C GLY A 221 -5.89 -0.51 -7.11
N ALA A 222 -5.86 -1.67 -6.44
CA ALA A 222 -6.74 -2.81 -6.72
C ALA A 222 -7.94 -2.81 -5.76
N ILE A 223 -8.69 -1.70 -5.81
CA ILE A 223 -10.00 -1.52 -5.20
C ILE A 223 -10.98 -1.05 -6.27
N ASP A 224 -12.25 -1.31 -6.07
CA ASP A 224 -13.28 -0.84 -6.99
C ASP A 224 -13.33 0.70 -7.03
N GLN A 225 -13.51 1.22 -8.24
CA GLN A 225 -13.43 2.65 -8.56
C GLN A 225 -14.43 3.53 -7.79
N ASP A 226 -15.53 2.97 -7.30
CA ASP A 226 -16.56 3.68 -6.54
C ASP A 226 -16.50 3.41 -5.02
N TRP A 227 -15.64 2.51 -4.54
CA TRP A 227 -15.69 2.08 -3.14
C TRP A 227 -15.37 3.18 -2.13
N LEU A 228 -14.68 4.25 -2.55
CA LEU A 228 -14.38 5.41 -1.71
C LEU A 228 -15.48 6.47 -1.72
N GLU A 229 -16.52 6.35 -2.56
CA GLU A 229 -17.62 7.31 -2.61
C GLU A 229 -18.51 7.21 -1.36
N PRO A 230 -19.20 8.30 -0.97
CA PRO A 230 -20.09 8.29 0.18
C PRO A 230 -21.13 7.16 0.11
N GLY A 231 -21.32 6.44 1.21
CA GLY A 231 -22.27 5.33 1.31
C GLY A 231 -21.86 4.04 0.58
N LYS A 232 -20.67 4.00 -0.05
CA LYS A 232 -20.11 2.80 -0.66
C LYS A 232 -19.27 2.00 0.34
N TYR A 233 -18.65 0.92 -0.14
CA TYR A 233 -18.02 -0.11 0.69
C TYR A 233 -16.98 0.42 1.68
N PHE A 234 -16.16 1.39 1.26
CA PHE A 234 -15.22 2.11 2.10
C PHE A 234 -15.58 3.60 2.18
N GLY A 235 -16.88 3.95 2.12
CA GLY A 235 -17.36 5.32 1.98
C GLY A 235 -17.02 6.26 3.15
N ASN A 236 -16.64 5.74 4.32
CA ASN A 236 -16.10 6.55 5.41
C ASN A 236 -14.58 6.79 5.34
N ALA A 237 -13.85 6.21 4.37
CA ALA A 237 -12.39 6.31 4.34
C ALA A 237 -11.90 7.75 4.18
N LEU A 238 -12.56 8.54 3.32
CA LEU A 238 -12.14 9.91 3.04
C LEU A 238 -12.58 10.91 4.12
N THR A 239 -13.36 10.50 5.13
CA THR A 239 -13.75 11.40 6.24
C THR A 239 -12.59 11.71 7.20
N VAL A 240 -11.56 10.86 7.21
CA VAL A 240 -10.32 11.05 7.99
C VAL A 240 -9.13 11.51 7.15
N VAL A 241 -9.38 11.83 5.89
CA VAL A 241 -8.35 12.25 4.94
C VAL A 241 -8.37 13.78 4.82
N ASP A 242 -7.21 14.41 4.69
CA ASP A 242 -7.09 15.85 4.37
C ASP A 242 -6.90 16.09 2.87
N GLN A 243 -6.29 15.15 2.17
CA GLN A 243 -5.99 15.21 0.74
C GLN A 243 -5.92 13.81 0.13
N TYR A 244 -6.52 13.64 -1.05
CA TYR A 244 -6.54 12.36 -1.77
C TYR A 244 -5.96 12.49 -3.19
N LEU A 245 -5.00 11.61 -3.50
CA LEU A 245 -4.43 11.48 -4.85
C LEU A 245 -4.56 10.03 -5.34
N ASN A 246 -5.12 9.85 -6.53
CA ASN A 246 -5.14 8.55 -7.22
C ASN A 246 -4.15 8.53 -8.40
N VAL A 247 -3.12 7.69 -8.32
CA VAL A 247 -2.17 7.43 -9.40
C VAL A 247 -2.56 6.13 -10.10
N HIS A 248 -2.99 6.23 -11.36
CA HIS A 248 -3.54 5.11 -12.12
C HIS A 248 -2.79 4.87 -13.45
N ASN A 249 -2.84 3.64 -13.94
CA ASN A 249 -2.21 3.20 -15.18
C ASN A 249 -3.20 2.39 -16.04
N PRO A 250 -3.88 3.02 -17.02
CA PRO A 250 -4.78 2.35 -17.95
C PRO A 250 -4.11 1.30 -18.86
N ALA A 251 -2.79 1.29 -18.97
CA ALA A 251 -2.05 0.29 -19.74
C ALA A 251 -1.71 -0.99 -18.94
N ASP A 252 -2.06 -1.05 -17.65
CA ASP A 252 -1.77 -2.17 -16.77
C ASP A 252 -2.61 -3.43 -17.12
N PRO A 253 -1.99 -4.52 -17.61
CA PRO A 253 -2.71 -5.72 -18.00
C PRO A 253 -3.16 -6.57 -16.80
N LEU A 254 -2.57 -6.40 -15.62
CA LEU A 254 -2.97 -7.09 -14.41
C LEU A 254 -4.26 -6.48 -13.87
N LEU A 255 -4.31 -5.15 -13.70
CA LEU A 255 -5.51 -4.47 -13.20
C LEU A 255 -6.67 -4.51 -14.19
N LYS A 256 -6.41 -4.60 -15.50
CA LYS A 256 -7.44 -4.92 -16.51
C LYS A 256 -8.21 -6.22 -16.21
N ARG A 257 -7.58 -7.15 -15.51
CA ARG A 257 -8.18 -8.45 -15.12
C ARG A 257 -8.95 -8.37 -13.81
N TYR A 258 -8.97 -7.23 -13.11
CA TYR A 258 -9.67 -7.05 -11.84
C TYR A 258 -11.15 -7.44 -11.93
N LYS A 259 -11.81 -7.17 -13.05
CA LYS A 259 -13.18 -7.60 -13.35
C LYS A 259 -13.47 -9.10 -13.16
N LYS A 260 -12.43 -9.95 -13.16
CA LYS A 260 -12.55 -11.40 -12.89
C LYS A 260 -12.82 -11.72 -11.41
N LEU A 261 -12.73 -10.74 -10.50
CA LEU A 261 -13.10 -10.87 -9.10
C LEU A 261 -14.62 -10.99 -8.91
N ALA A 262 -15.39 -10.38 -9.81
CA ALA A 262 -16.84 -10.37 -9.72
C ALA A 262 -17.41 -11.81 -9.64
N PRO A 263 -18.46 -12.03 -8.82
CA PRO A 263 -19.21 -13.27 -8.86
C PRO A 263 -19.70 -13.53 -10.29
N LYS A 264 -19.71 -14.80 -10.71
CA LYS A 264 -20.27 -15.20 -12.02
C LYS A 264 -21.81 -15.28 -11.96
N THR A 265 -22.45 -14.30 -11.34
CA THR A 265 -23.92 -14.20 -11.31
C THR A 265 -24.37 -13.29 -12.45
N LYS A 266 -25.55 -13.55 -13.02
CA LYS A 266 -26.07 -12.78 -14.18
C LYS A 266 -26.36 -11.31 -13.87
N SER A 267 -26.38 -10.91 -12.59
CA SER A 267 -26.79 -9.59 -12.12
C SER A 267 -25.66 -8.75 -11.51
N ALA A 268 -24.47 -9.29 -11.30
CA ALA A 268 -23.36 -8.53 -10.73
C ALA A 268 -22.59 -7.81 -11.85
N GLU A 269 -22.65 -6.48 -11.88
CA GLU A 269 -21.74 -5.72 -12.72
C GLU A 269 -20.30 -5.93 -12.25
N PRO A 270 -19.37 -6.22 -13.17
CA PRO A 270 -18.01 -6.48 -12.77
C PRO A 270 -17.32 -5.19 -12.36
N GLY A 271 -16.79 -5.22 -11.14
CA GLY A 271 -15.93 -4.18 -10.61
C GLY A 271 -14.77 -3.78 -11.53
N VAL A 272 -14.38 -2.51 -11.46
CA VAL A 272 -13.25 -1.93 -12.20
C VAL A 272 -12.25 -1.35 -11.21
N ALA A 273 -10.98 -1.75 -11.33
CA ALA A 273 -9.93 -1.25 -10.46
C ALA A 273 -9.71 0.26 -10.67
N ILE A 274 -9.71 1.01 -9.57
CA ILE A 274 -9.40 2.45 -9.55
C ILE A 274 -8.01 2.75 -10.13
N GLY A 275 -7.06 1.82 -9.96
CA GLY A 275 -5.70 1.92 -10.48
C GLY A 275 -5.59 1.63 -11.98
N TYR A 276 -6.63 1.07 -12.60
CA TYR A 276 -6.69 0.87 -14.05
C TYR A 276 -7.45 2.04 -14.70
N HIS A 277 -8.66 2.30 -14.25
CA HIS A 277 -9.57 3.21 -14.93
C HIS A 277 -9.46 4.67 -14.45
N GLY A 278 -8.99 4.88 -13.22
CA GLY A 278 -9.09 6.17 -12.55
C GLY A 278 -10.40 6.31 -11.76
N LEU A 279 -10.64 7.51 -11.27
CA LEU A 279 -11.87 7.90 -10.59
C LEU A 279 -12.98 8.13 -11.61
N THR A 280 -14.12 7.48 -11.43
CA THR A 280 -15.29 7.64 -12.33
C THR A 280 -15.84 9.05 -12.30
N ASN A 281 -15.94 9.65 -11.12
CA ASN A 281 -16.48 10.99 -10.94
C ASN A 281 -15.81 11.68 -9.75
N ILE A 282 -14.81 12.53 -10.00
CA ILE A 282 -14.18 13.33 -8.93
C ILE A 282 -15.23 14.18 -8.19
N GLY A 283 -16.33 14.57 -8.86
CA GLY A 283 -17.43 15.34 -8.28
C GLY A 283 -18.15 14.64 -7.12
N THR A 284 -18.29 13.30 -7.14
CA THR A 284 -18.91 12.57 -6.01
C THR A 284 -18.02 12.64 -4.78
N LEU A 285 -16.69 12.62 -4.97
CA LEU A 285 -15.73 12.76 -3.86
C LEU A 285 -15.62 14.19 -3.32
N LYS A 286 -16.05 15.21 -4.09
CA LYS A 286 -16.08 16.60 -3.59
C LYS A 286 -16.99 16.78 -2.38
N SER A 287 -17.96 15.89 -2.14
CA SER A 287 -18.81 15.95 -0.95
C SER A 287 -18.03 15.78 0.36
N PHE A 288 -16.83 15.20 0.32
CA PHE A 288 -15.94 15.13 1.50
C PHE A 288 -15.26 16.47 1.79
N GLY A 289 -15.29 17.44 0.87
CA GLY A 289 -14.68 18.77 1.06
C GLY A 289 -13.14 18.77 1.02
N ILE A 290 -12.52 17.71 0.50
CA ILE A 290 -11.05 17.57 0.45
C ILE A 290 -10.49 17.77 -0.96
N PRO A 291 -9.27 18.32 -1.11
CA PRO A 291 -8.53 18.28 -2.36
C PRO A 291 -8.42 16.84 -2.87
N THR A 292 -8.98 16.60 -4.04
CA THR A 292 -8.97 15.29 -4.70
C THR A 292 -8.42 15.44 -6.11
N ALA A 293 -7.40 14.65 -6.43
CA ALA A 293 -6.76 14.65 -7.74
C ALA A 293 -6.52 13.23 -8.24
N GLN A 294 -6.25 13.10 -9.54
CA GLN A 294 -5.76 11.86 -10.13
C GLN A 294 -4.68 12.13 -11.17
N MET A 295 -3.84 11.13 -11.40
CA MET A 295 -2.71 11.18 -12.33
C MET A 295 -2.64 9.89 -13.14
N ASN A 296 -2.58 10.02 -14.46
CA ASN A 296 -2.30 8.92 -15.35
C ASN A 296 -0.79 8.79 -15.56
N VAL A 297 -0.22 7.62 -15.26
CA VAL A 297 1.22 7.36 -15.35
C VAL A 297 1.60 6.39 -16.46
N THR A 298 0.72 6.13 -17.43
CA THR A 298 0.99 5.22 -18.55
C THR A 298 2.26 5.56 -19.31
N ASP A 299 2.57 6.85 -19.52
CA ASP A 299 3.74 7.26 -20.31
C ASP A 299 5.06 6.87 -19.63
N VAL A 300 5.08 6.82 -18.30
CA VAL A 300 6.27 6.45 -17.51
C VAL A 300 6.29 4.96 -17.18
N ALA A 301 5.15 4.41 -16.76
CA ALA A 301 5.04 3.02 -16.29
C ALA A 301 4.85 2.00 -17.41
N GLY A 302 4.38 2.42 -18.59
CA GLY A 302 4.00 1.54 -19.68
C GLY A 302 3.00 0.49 -19.22
N LYS A 303 3.24 -0.78 -19.58
CA LYS A 303 2.39 -1.93 -19.18
C LYS A 303 2.78 -2.53 -17.83
N SER A 304 3.69 -1.90 -17.08
CA SER A 304 4.16 -2.46 -15.82
C SER A 304 3.14 -2.22 -14.70
N HIS A 305 2.92 -3.26 -13.88
CA HIS A 305 2.23 -3.12 -12.60
C HIS A 305 3.21 -2.77 -11.47
N ASP A 306 4.50 -3.05 -11.65
CA ASP A 306 5.51 -2.87 -10.61
C ASP A 306 5.72 -1.38 -10.30
N ILE A 307 5.43 -1.00 -9.05
CA ILE A 307 5.55 0.38 -8.55
C ILE A 307 6.91 1.02 -8.82
N ARG A 308 7.99 0.23 -8.95
CA ARG A 308 9.34 0.76 -9.26
C ARG A 308 9.41 1.43 -10.62
N TYR A 309 8.55 1.04 -11.57
CA TYR A 309 8.47 1.69 -12.87
C TYR A 309 7.87 3.10 -12.78
N ILE A 310 7.03 3.34 -11.78
CA ILE A 310 6.47 4.66 -11.47
C ILE A 310 7.52 5.47 -10.68
N THR A 311 8.14 4.85 -9.66
CA THR A 311 8.97 5.60 -8.72
C THR A 311 10.36 5.94 -9.25
N ARG A 312 10.90 5.16 -10.19
CA ARG A 312 12.24 5.44 -10.77
C ARG A 312 12.32 6.76 -11.56
N ASP A 313 11.18 7.33 -11.98
CA ASP A 313 11.14 8.63 -12.63
C ASP A 313 11.07 9.74 -11.58
N VAL A 314 12.19 10.43 -11.37
CA VAL A 314 12.32 11.46 -10.34
C VAL A 314 11.39 12.66 -10.57
N ASN A 315 11.07 12.99 -11.83
CA ASN A 315 10.20 14.13 -12.13
C ASN A 315 8.76 13.78 -11.80
N LEU A 316 8.32 12.57 -12.16
CA LEU A 316 7.02 12.04 -11.77
C LEU A 316 6.88 11.97 -10.25
N ILE A 317 7.91 11.49 -9.54
CA ILE A 317 7.85 11.44 -8.06
C ILE A 317 7.82 12.82 -7.44
N LYS A 318 8.56 13.80 -7.98
CA LYS A 318 8.43 15.21 -7.55
C LYS A 318 7.01 15.71 -7.72
N GLU A 319 6.37 15.40 -8.84
CA GLU A 319 4.98 15.81 -9.09
C GLU A 319 4.00 15.13 -8.12
N ILE A 320 4.10 13.80 -7.95
CA ILE A 320 3.29 13.05 -6.99
C ILE A 320 3.49 13.62 -5.58
N TRP A 321 4.75 13.81 -5.15
CA TRP A 321 5.08 14.32 -3.83
C TRP A 321 4.50 15.71 -3.57
N ASN A 322 4.63 16.64 -4.51
CA ASN A 322 4.05 17.97 -4.38
C ASN A 322 2.50 17.94 -4.30
N LYS A 323 1.88 16.96 -4.97
CA LYS A 323 0.42 16.75 -4.98
C LYS A 323 -0.10 15.85 -3.85
N SER A 324 0.75 15.21 -3.05
CA SER A 324 0.33 14.36 -1.94
C SER A 324 0.85 14.87 -0.60
N PHE A 325 2.05 15.39 -0.56
CA PHE A 325 2.70 15.74 0.69
C PHE A 325 3.40 17.10 0.56
N PRO A 326 2.64 18.17 0.23
CA PRO A 326 3.23 19.50 0.02
C PRO A 326 3.99 19.93 1.27
N ARG A 327 5.04 20.74 1.08
CA ARG A 327 5.86 21.25 2.19
C ARG A 327 4.98 22.04 3.17
N ARG A 328 5.40 22.08 4.43
CA ARG A 328 4.93 23.14 5.33
C ARG A 328 5.40 24.45 4.68
N ASP A 329 4.46 25.29 4.27
CA ASP A 329 4.78 26.71 4.18
C ASP A 329 5.12 27.14 5.61
N ASN A 330 6.34 27.66 5.81
CA ASN A 330 6.80 28.16 7.10
C ASN A 330 5.95 29.33 7.57
#